data_AF-W4EIC8-F1
#
_entry.id   AF-W4EIC8-F1
#
_cell.length_a   1.000
_cell.length_b   1.000
_cell.length_c   1.000
_cell.angle_alpha   90.00
_cell.angle_beta   90.00
_cell.angle_gamma   90.00
#
_symmetry.space_group_name_H-M   'P 1'
#
loop_
_entity.id
_entity.type
_entity.pdbx_description
1 polymer ?
#
loop_
_entity_poly.entity_id
_entity_poly.type
_entity_poly.pdbx_seq_one_letter_code
_entity_poly.pdbx_strand_id
1 'polypeptide(L)'
;MGKFIKLIYQAVLYMLTAIAVHLILIYFLEIRIEGWATGIIILLCKTYFLPLCMCFINSLLFIRANKREEQITWFLFTVIPSSLLLFLFVELQGIEPRGYAVVSFELFRKYQFEMLYLFPLGILIIQFLMTLYYLISVRVWKRN
;
A
#
# COMPACT_ATOMS: atom_id res chain seq x y z
N MET A 1 -28.30 -10.05 -4.64
CA MET A 1 -27.34 -10.47 -3.61
C MET A 1 -26.05 -11.08 -4.21
N GLY A 2 -26.12 -12.07 -5.11
CA GLY A 2 -24.93 -12.75 -5.66
C GLY A 2 -23.88 -11.86 -6.37
N LYS A 3 -24.30 -10.81 -7.10
CA LYS A 3 -23.36 -9.88 -7.78
C LYS A 3 -22.50 -9.07 -6.81
N PHE A 4 -23.05 -8.66 -5.67
CA PHE A 4 -22.32 -7.87 -4.67
C PHE A 4 -21.31 -8.72 -3.90
N ILE A 5 -21.70 -9.95 -3.54
CA ILE A 5 -20.80 -10.92 -2.90
C ILE A 5 -19.62 -11.24 -3.82
N LYS A 6 -19.86 -11.41 -5.13
CA LYS A 6 -18.79 -11.62 -6.12
C LYS A 6 -17.79 -10.45 -6.18
N LEU A 7 -18.28 -9.21 -6.12
CA LEU A 7 -17.42 -8.02 -6.09
C LEU A 7 -16.54 -7.97 -4.85
N ILE A 8 -17.12 -8.23 -3.67
CA ILE A 8 -16.37 -8.28 -2.41
C ILE A 8 -15.32 -9.38 -2.47
N TYR A 9 -15.68 -10.58 -2.94
CA TYR A 9 -14.76 -11.70 -3.05
C TYR A 9 -13.57 -11.37 -3.97
N GLN A 10 -13.83 -10.74 -5.13
CA GLN A 10 -12.76 -10.28 -6.02
C GLN A 10 -11.88 -9.22 -5.35
N ALA A 11 -12.47 -8.25 -4.65
CA ALA A 11 -11.70 -7.22 -3.93
C ALA A 11 -10.79 -7.86 -2.87
N VAL A 12 -11.30 -8.83 -2.12
CA VAL A 12 -10.51 -9.60 -1.16
C VAL A 12 -9.36 -10.33 -1.86
N LEU A 13 -9.57 -10.97 -3.02
CA LEU A 13 -8.50 -11.63 -3.76
C LEU A 13 -7.40 -10.67 -4.23
N TYR A 14 -7.77 -9.47 -4.71
CA TYR A 14 -6.80 -8.44 -5.08
C TYR A 14 -5.99 -7.96 -3.86
N MET A 15 -6.67 -7.74 -2.73
CA MET A 15 -6.01 -7.39 -1.47
C MET A 15 -5.06 -8.50 -1.00
N LEU A 16 -5.48 -9.76 -1.08
CA LEU A 16 -4.64 -10.92 -0.76
C LEU A 16 -3.43 -11.01 -1.67
N THR A 17 -3.57 -10.66 -2.95
CA THR A 17 -2.45 -10.62 -3.91
C THR A 17 -1.46 -9.53 -3.50
N ALA A 18 -1.94 -8.34 -3.16
CA ALA A 18 -1.08 -7.26 -2.65
C ALA A 18 -0.37 -7.69 -1.36
N ILE A 19 -1.09 -8.30 -0.40
CA ILE A 19 -0.52 -8.82 0.84
C ILE A 19 0.54 -9.89 0.54
N ALA A 20 0.29 -10.82 -0.38
CA ALA A 20 1.25 -11.85 -0.76
C ALA A 20 2.54 -11.26 -1.33
N VAL A 21 2.44 -10.24 -2.18
CA VAL A 21 3.62 -9.49 -2.68
C VAL A 21 4.40 -8.87 -1.52
N HIS A 22 3.72 -8.26 -0.54
CA HIS A 22 4.38 -7.68 0.62
C HIS A 22 5.05 -8.74 1.50
N LEU A 23 4.40 -9.89 1.72
CA LEU A 23 4.98 -10.99 2.49
C LEU A 23 6.23 -11.58 1.82
N ILE A 24 6.20 -11.73 0.49
CA ILE A 24 7.36 -12.15 -0.30
C ILE A 24 8.50 -11.14 -0.12
N LEU A 25 8.21 -9.85 -0.25
CA LEU A 25 9.21 -8.80 -0.05
C LEU A 25 9.74 -8.77 1.39
N ILE A 26 8.88 -8.88 2.41
CA ILE A 26 9.28 -8.96 3.81
C ILE A 26 10.24 -10.12 4.04
N TYR A 27 9.96 -11.29 3.46
CA TYR A 27 10.83 -12.46 3.56
C TYR A 27 12.18 -12.23 2.89
N PHE A 28 12.20 -11.77 1.63
CA PHE A 28 13.44 -11.51 0.89
C PHE A 28 14.28 -10.37 1.46
N LEU A 29 13.63 -9.37 2.05
CA LEU A 29 14.28 -8.23 2.70
C LEU A 29 14.66 -8.51 4.17
N GLU A 30 14.38 -9.73 4.65
CA GLU A 30 14.65 -10.17 6.03
C GLU A 30 14.13 -9.20 7.12
N ILE A 31 12.97 -8.58 6.86
CA ILE A 31 12.39 -7.60 7.78
C ILE A 31 11.91 -8.33 9.03
N ARG A 32 12.48 -7.99 10.18
CA ARG A 32 12.10 -8.54 11.49
C ARG A 32 11.42 -7.47 12.33
N ILE A 33 10.21 -7.78 12.78
CA ILE A 33 9.45 -6.91 13.70
C ILE A 33 10.00 -7.04 15.13
N GLU A 34 10.65 -8.17 15.45
CA GLU A 34 11.31 -8.40 16.74
C GLU A 34 12.41 -7.35 16.96
N GLY A 35 12.21 -6.47 17.95
CA GLY A 35 13.12 -5.36 18.26
C GLY A 35 12.55 -3.98 17.92
N TRP A 36 11.44 -3.89 17.20
CA TRP A 36 10.81 -2.59 16.93
C TRP A 36 10.17 -2.04 18.20
N ALA A 37 10.44 -0.77 18.50
CA ALA A 37 9.78 -0.08 19.60
C ALA A 37 8.26 -0.06 19.35
N THR A 38 7.46 -0.43 20.36
CA THR A 38 5.99 -0.45 20.27
C THR A 38 5.42 0.87 19.78
N GLY A 39 6.07 2.00 20.11
CA GLY A 39 5.70 3.33 19.61
C GLY A 39 5.78 3.48 18.09
N ILE A 40 6.79 2.87 17.44
CA ILE A 40 6.96 2.87 15.99
C ILE A 40 5.85 2.04 15.34
N ILE A 41 5.53 0.87 15.89
CA ILE A 41 4.43 0.02 15.40
C ILE A 41 3.10 0.77 15.47
N ILE A 42 2.81 1.41 16.60
CA ILE A 42 1.57 2.20 16.77
C ILE A 42 1.52 3.37 15.78
N LEU A 43 2.65 4.06 15.57
CA LEU A 43 2.74 5.18 14.64
C LEU A 43 2.50 4.73 13.20
N LEU A 44 3.08 3.60 12.78
CA LEU A 44 2.84 3.00 11.46
C LEU A 44 1.37 2.60 11.30
N CYS A 45 0.78 1.94 12.28
CA CYS A 45 -0.64 1.62 12.26
C CYS A 45 -1.49 2.89 12.07
N LYS A 46 -1.21 3.97 12.82
CA LYS A 46 -1.98 5.23 12.71
C LYS A 46 -1.82 5.93 11.36
N THR A 47 -0.61 5.96 10.81
CA THR A 47 -0.31 6.68 9.57
C THR A 47 -0.79 5.94 8.32
N TYR A 48 -0.78 4.60 8.34
CA TYR A 48 -1.12 3.78 7.18
C TYR A 48 -2.55 3.22 7.19
N PHE A 49 -3.28 3.31 8.31
CA PHE A 49 -4.66 2.81 8.39
C PHE A 49 -5.58 3.47 7.35
N LEU A 50 -5.56 4.80 7.24
CA LEU A 50 -6.43 5.53 6.32
C LEU A 50 -6.10 5.26 4.83
N PRO A 51 -4.81 5.27 4.40
CA PRO A 51 -4.43 4.77 3.08
C PRO A 51 -4.93 3.37 2.77
N LEU A 52 -4.88 2.44 3.73
CA LEU A 52 -5.36 1.07 3.56
C LEU A 52 -6.89 1.02 3.37
N CYS A 53 -7.64 1.80 4.14
CA CYS A 53 -9.09 1.93 3.95
C CYS A 53 -9.44 2.46 2.55
N MET A 54 -8.71 3.48 2.06
CA MET A 54 -8.94 4.01 0.71
C MET A 54 -8.56 3.00 -0.37
N CYS A 55 -7.47 2.27 -0.21
CA CYS A 55 -7.08 1.18 -1.10
C CYS A 55 -8.21 0.15 -1.25
N PHE A 56 -8.84 -0.24 -0.14
CA PHE A 56 -9.99 -1.14 -0.16
C PHE A 56 -11.18 -0.56 -0.93
N ILE A 57 -11.52 0.71 -0.70
CA ILE A 57 -12.61 1.40 -1.44
C ILE A 57 -12.30 1.44 -2.94
N ASN A 58 -11.08 1.81 -3.31
CA ASN A 58 -10.62 1.82 -4.70
C ASN A 58 -10.71 0.45 -5.34
N SER A 59 -10.41 -0.61 -4.59
CA SER A 59 -10.52 -1.97 -5.09
C SER A 59 -11.95 -2.33 -5.51
N LEU A 60 -12.93 -1.95 -4.70
CA LEU A 60 -14.35 -2.17 -5.02
C LEU A 60 -14.78 -1.38 -6.26
N LEU A 61 -14.24 -0.17 -6.45
CA LEU A 61 -14.60 0.70 -7.55
C LEU A 61 -14.04 0.22 -8.89
N PHE A 62 -12.75 -0.14 -8.97
CA PHE A 62 -12.16 -0.57 -10.25
C PHE A 62 -12.70 -1.94 -10.70
N ILE A 63 -12.96 -2.86 -9.76
CA ILE A 63 -13.55 -4.17 -10.09
C ILE A 63 -14.93 -3.97 -10.71
N ARG A 64 -15.69 -3.01 -10.20
CA ARG A 64 -16.98 -2.63 -10.78
C ARG A 64 -16.85 -2.02 -12.18
N ALA A 65 -15.79 -1.26 -12.44
CA ALA A 65 -15.50 -0.73 -13.77
C ALA A 65 -15.13 -1.84 -14.79
N ASN A 66 -14.66 -3.00 -14.31
CA ASN A 66 -14.37 -4.22 -15.09
C ASN A 66 -13.48 -3.99 -16.34
N LYS A 67 -12.56 -3.03 -16.26
CA LYS A 67 -11.57 -2.73 -17.30
C LYS A 67 -10.19 -3.17 -16.85
N ARG A 68 -9.44 -3.85 -17.72
CA ARG A 68 -8.09 -4.32 -17.42
C ARG A 68 -7.12 -3.17 -17.13
N GLU A 69 -7.26 -2.04 -17.83
CA GLU A 69 -6.48 -0.82 -17.58
C GLU A 69 -6.61 -0.35 -16.13
N GLU A 70 -7.81 -0.39 -15.57
CA GLU A 70 -8.07 0.07 -14.20
C GLU A 70 -7.45 -0.85 -13.15
N GLN A 71 -7.37 -2.15 -13.45
CA GLN A 71 -6.69 -3.13 -12.61
C GLN A 71 -5.17 -2.87 -12.58
N ILE A 72 -4.58 -2.53 -13.73
CA ILE A 72 -3.16 -2.17 -13.85
C ILE A 72 -2.89 -0.86 -13.13
N THR A 73 -3.72 0.17 -13.36
CA THR A 73 -3.62 1.47 -12.67
C THR A 73 -3.68 1.27 -11.15
N TRP A 74 -4.63 0.49 -10.65
CA TRP A 74 -4.70 0.19 -9.22
C TRP A 74 -3.43 -0.49 -8.71
N PHE A 75 -2.91 -1.48 -9.42
CA PHE A 75 -1.67 -2.15 -9.02
C PHE A 75 -0.48 -1.17 -8.97
N LEU A 76 -0.30 -0.36 -10.01
CA LEU A 76 0.81 0.60 -10.13
C LEU A 76 0.78 1.68 -9.04
N PHE A 77 -0.40 2.18 -8.68
CA PHE A 77 -0.54 3.27 -7.71
C PHE A 77 -0.80 2.80 -6.27
N THR A 78 -0.98 1.50 -6.07
CA THR A 78 -1.21 0.92 -4.75
C THR A 78 -0.07 0.01 -4.34
N VAL A 79 0.19 -1.06 -5.10
CA VAL A 79 1.14 -2.11 -4.69
C VAL A 79 2.58 -1.62 -4.79
N ILE A 80 2.94 -0.89 -5.84
CA ILE A 80 4.32 -0.39 -6.00
C ILE A 80 4.66 0.64 -4.90
N PRO A 81 3.86 1.71 -4.66
CA PRO A 81 4.17 2.69 -3.61
C PRO A 81 4.16 2.07 -2.21
N SER A 82 3.22 1.17 -1.92
CA SER A 82 3.22 0.47 -0.61
C SER A 82 4.40 -0.49 -0.46
N SER A 83 4.87 -1.12 -1.53
CA SER A 83 6.07 -1.97 -1.50
C SER A 83 7.35 -1.16 -1.24
N LEU A 84 7.43 0.09 -1.73
CA LEU A 84 8.55 0.99 -1.42
C LEU A 84 8.69 1.26 0.08
N LEU A 85 7.60 1.18 0.84
CA LEU A 85 7.63 1.30 2.30
C LEU A 85 8.44 0.19 2.97
N LEU A 86 8.42 -1.02 2.41
CA LEU A 86 9.18 -2.14 2.98
C LEU A 86 10.68 -1.87 2.95
N PHE A 87 11.18 -1.14 1.95
CA PHE A 87 12.56 -0.70 1.90
C PHE A 87 12.90 0.33 2.99
N LEU A 88 11.95 1.19 3.39
CA LEU A 88 12.13 2.05 4.56
C LEU A 88 12.30 1.21 5.84
N PHE A 89 11.53 0.14 5.97
CA PHE A 89 11.57 -0.73 7.15
C PHE A 89 12.91 -1.47 7.30
N VAL A 90 13.51 -1.87 6.18
CA VAL A 90 14.88 -2.40 6.15
C VAL A 90 15.87 -1.40 6.75
N GLU A 91 15.83 -0.14 6.33
CA GLU A 91 16.72 0.90 6.83
C GLU A 91 16.51 1.20 8.32
N LEU A 92 15.25 1.24 8.77
CA LEU A 92 14.92 1.43 10.18
C LEU A 92 15.46 0.30 11.05
N GLN A 93 15.51 -0.94 10.53
CA GLN A 93 16.07 -2.09 11.22
C GLN A 93 17.60 -2.06 11.28
N GLY A 94 18.28 -1.48 10.28
CA GLY A 94 19.75 -1.35 10.20
C GLY A 94 20.38 -0.33 11.15
N ILE A 95 19.59 0.37 11.98
CA ILE A 95 20.08 1.33 12.99
C ILE A 95 20.59 0.60 14.25
N GLU A 96 20.30 -0.70 14.42
CA GLU A 96 20.91 -1.54 15.45
C GLU A 96 22.25 -2.17 15.01
N PRO A 97 23.20 -2.43 15.94
CA PRO A 97 24.58 -2.80 15.63
C PRO A 97 24.73 -4.29 15.27
N ARG A 98 24.02 -4.77 14.26
CA ARG A 98 24.26 -6.11 13.70
C ARG A 98 24.57 -5.98 12.21
N GLY A 99 25.85 -6.19 11.91
CA GLY A 99 26.49 -6.04 10.60
C GLY A 99 25.97 -6.98 9.52
N TYR A 100 24.73 -6.79 9.11
CA TYR A 100 24.20 -7.31 7.86
C TYR A 100 24.00 -6.12 6.92
N ALA A 101 24.90 -6.02 5.94
CA ALA A 101 24.84 -5.04 4.88
C ALA A 101 23.68 -5.38 3.93
N VAL A 102 22.47 -5.04 4.33
CA VAL A 102 21.39 -4.83 3.37
C VAL A 102 21.63 -3.45 2.75
N VAL A 103 21.53 -3.36 1.43
CA VAL A 103 21.82 -2.18 0.60
C VAL A 103 21.37 -0.90 1.30
N SER A 104 22.33 -0.13 1.83
CA SER A 104 22.03 1.13 2.52
C SER A 104 21.64 2.17 1.49
N PHE A 105 20.35 2.49 1.41
CA PHE A 105 19.89 3.61 0.62
C PHE A 105 20.09 4.89 1.44
N GLU A 106 21.20 5.59 1.20
CA GLU A 106 21.54 6.86 1.89
C GLU A 106 20.39 7.87 1.89
N LEU A 107 19.58 7.87 0.83
CA LEU A 107 18.42 8.73 0.68
C LEU A 107 17.34 8.43 1.74
N PHE A 108 17.06 7.16 2.03
CA PHE A 108 16.07 6.77 3.04
C PHE A 108 16.58 7.07 4.47
N ARG A 109 17.88 6.90 4.72
CA ARG A 109 18.49 7.25 6.01
C ARG A 109 18.45 8.76 6.27
N LYS A 110 18.64 9.58 5.24
CA LYS A 110 18.64 11.05 5.35
C LYS A 110 17.24 11.64 5.52
N TYR A 111 16.22 11.00 4.95
CA TYR A 111 14.85 11.53 4.87
C TYR A 111 13.83 10.68 5.64
N GLN A 112 14.21 10.11 6.79
CA GLN A 112 13.35 9.21 7.56
C GLN A 112 12.03 9.86 7.99
N PHE A 113 12.05 11.14 8.35
CA PHE A 113 10.84 11.87 8.74
C PHE A 113 9.87 12.01 7.56
N GLU A 114 10.38 12.40 6.41
CA GLU A 114 9.62 12.54 5.18
C GLU A 114 9.02 11.19 4.76
N MET A 115 9.79 10.10 4.90
CA MET A 115 9.32 8.76 4.54
C MET A 115 8.30 8.20 5.55
N LEU A 116 8.36 8.60 6.82
CA LEU A 116 7.43 8.12 7.84
C LEU A 116 6.11 8.92 7.85
N TYR A 117 6.14 10.20 7.48
CA TYR A 117 4.98 11.09 7.56
C TYR A 117 4.48 11.61 6.21
N LEU A 118 5.36 12.10 5.33
CA LEU A 118 4.96 12.67 4.03
C LEU A 118 4.64 11.59 3.01
N PHE A 119 5.36 10.47 3.03
CA PHE A 119 5.10 9.35 2.12
C PHE A 119 3.70 8.73 2.31
N PRO A 120 3.25 8.37 3.54
CA PRO A 120 1.87 7.90 3.73
C PRO A 120 0.83 8.95 3.34
N LEU A 121 1.11 10.24 3.57
CA LEU A 121 0.24 11.34 3.12
C LEU A 121 0.18 11.41 1.59
N GLY A 122 1.31 11.24 0.90
CA GLY A 122 1.37 11.18 -0.56
C GLY A 122 0.57 10.00 -1.10
N ILE A 123 0.72 8.81 -0.51
CA ILE A 123 -0.11 7.64 -0.85
C ILE A 123 -1.59 7.96 -0.64
N LEU A 124 -1.94 8.60 0.49
CA LEU A 124 -3.33 8.98 0.76
C LEU A 124 -3.90 9.91 -0.32
N ILE A 125 -3.15 10.94 -0.73
CA ILE A 125 -3.56 11.86 -1.80
C ILE A 125 -3.77 11.12 -3.11
N ILE A 126 -2.84 10.25 -3.50
CA ILE A 126 -2.95 9.42 -4.71
C ILE A 126 -4.21 8.54 -4.64
N GLN A 127 -4.41 7.83 -3.53
CA GLN A 127 -5.57 6.96 -3.34
C GLN A 127 -6.89 7.75 -3.37
N PHE A 128 -6.90 8.97 -2.83
CA PHE A 128 -8.05 9.86 -2.91
C PHE A 128 -8.35 10.30 -4.34
N LEU A 129 -7.33 10.72 -5.10
CA LEU A 129 -7.47 11.10 -6.52
C LEU A 129 -7.99 9.93 -7.36
N MET A 130 -7.48 8.72 -7.12
CA MET A 130 -7.99 7.50 -7.76
C MET A 130 -9.45 7.23 -7.42
N THR A 131 -9.83 7.44 -6.16
CA THR A 131 -11.24 7.30 -5.72
C THR A 131 -12.13 8.25 -6.53
N LEU A 132 -11.74 9.51 -6.65
CA LEU A 132 -12.48 10.48 -7.45
C LEU A 132 -12.56 10.08 -8.93
N TYR A 133 -11.44 9.67 -9.51
CA TYR A 133 -11.38 9.20 -10.89
C TYR A 133 -12.35 8.03 -11.13
N TYR A 134 -12.33 7.01 -10.26
CA TYR A 134 -13.22 5.86 -10.39
C TYR A 134 -14.68 6.20 -10.13
N LEU A 135 -14.99 7.10 -9.20
CA LEU A 135 -16.36 7.54 -8.96
C LEU A 135 -16.93 8.27 -10.18
N ILE A 136 -16.12 9.10 -10.85
CA ILE A 136 -16.52 9.77 -12.09
C ILE A 136 -16.72 8.74 -13.20
N SER A 137 -15.76 7.84 -13.41
CA SER A 137 -15.84 6.83 -14.49
C SER A 137 -17.02 5.87 -14.32
N VAL A 138 -17.28 5.42 -13.09
CA VAL A 138 -18.44 4.57 -12.75
C VAL A 138 -19.78 5.31 -12.91
N ARG A 139 -19.84 6.61 -12.58
CA ARG A 139 -21.05 7.43 -12.79
C ARG A 139 -21.35 7.64 -14.27
N VAL A 140 -20.32 7.93 -15.07
CA VAL A 140 -20.45 8.05 -16.53
C VAL A 140 -20.96 6.73 -17.13
N TRP A 141 -20.44 5.58 -16.66
CA TRP A 141 -20.88 4.27 -17.13
C TRP A 141 -22.35 3.95 -16.83
N LYS A 142 -22.89 4.40 -15.69
CA LYS A 142 -24.32 4.20 -15.36
C LYS A 142 -25.28 4.99 -16.25
N ARG A 143 -24.79 5.97 -17.01
CA ARG A 143 -25.61 6.91 -17.80
C ARG A 143 -25.67 6.54 -19.29
N ASN A 144 -24.76 5.68 -19.75
CA ASN A 144 -24.75 5.08 -21.09
C ASN A 144 -25.38 3.69 -21.06
#